data_AF-A0AAU6AEK7-F1
#
_entry.id   AF-A0AAU6AEK7-F1
#
_cell.length_a   1.000
_cell.length_b   1.000
_cell.length_c   1.000
_cell.angle_alpha   90.00
_cell.angle_beta   90.00
_cell.angle_gamma   90.00
#
_symmetry.space_group_name_H-M   'P 1'
#
loop_
_entity.id
_entity.type
_entity.pdbx_description
1 polymer ?
#
loop_
_entity_poly.entity_id
_entity_poly.type
_entity_poly.pdbx_seq_one_letter_code
_entity_poly.pdbx_strand_id
1 'polypeptide(L)' 'METGQRFERGDRTSDIAKDLRVSERSVEQWRRNWREGGLAGLKSRGPAKLPKLSDERFALLEEELAKGPAAHG' A
#
# COMPACT_ATOMS: atom_id res chain seq x y z
N MET A 1 -11.58 -5.67 -4.44
CA MET A 1 -10.81 -5.34 -3.22
C MET A 1 -11.25 -6.26 -2.11
N GLU A 2 -10.39 -7.18 -1.71
CA GLU A 2 -10.71 -8.25 -0.75
C GLU A 2 -11.07 -7.70 0.65
N THR A 3 -10.38 -6.65 1.11
CA THR A 3 -10.62 -6.04 2.43
C THR A 3 -12.02 -5.47 2.58
N GLY A 4 -12.60 -4.89 1.52
CA GLY A 4 -13.96 -4.35 1.56
C GLY A 4 -15.01 -5.43 1.83
N GLN A 5 -14.87 -6.60 1.19
CA GLN A 5 -15.76 -7.75 1.41
C GLN A 5 -15.59 -8.33 2.83
N ARG A 6 -14.36 -8.31 3.37
CA ARG A 6 -14.11 -8.68 4.77
C ARG A 6 -14.79 -7.73 5.75
N PHE A 7 -14.83 -6.43 5.45
CA PHE A 7 -15.57 -5.47 6.26
C PHE A 7 -17.08 -5.66 6.18
N GLU A 8 -17.63 -5.97 5.00
CA GLU A 8 -19.05 -6.31 4.80
C GLU A 8 -19.47 -7.55 5.59
N ARG A 9 -18.59 -8.57 5.63
CA ARG A 9 -18.82 -9.79 6.43
C ARG A 9 -18.65 -9.59 7.93
N GLY A 10 -18.17 -8.44 8.37
CA GLY A 10 -17.93 -8.15 9.78
C GLY A 10 -16.69 -8.83 10.36
N ASP A 11 -15.75 -9.27 9.50
CA ASP A 11 -14.49 -9.90 9.93
C ASP A 11 -13.74 -8.98 10.91
N ARG A 12 -13.08 -9.57 11.91
CA ARG A 12 -12.38 -8.78 12.94
C ARG A 12 -11.14 -8.10 12.36
N THR A 13 -10.87 -6.89 12.85
CA THR A 13 -9.68 -6.11 12.46
C THR A 13 -8.38 -6.86 12.70
N SER A 14 -8.28 -7.61 13.81
CA SER A 14 -7.09 -8.40 14.15
C SER A 14 -6.81 -9.53 13.14
N ASP A 15 -7.85 -10.22 12.68
CA ASP A 15 -7.70 -11.30 11.69
C ASP A 15 -7.28 -10.73 10.33
N ILE A 16 -7.92 -9.63 9.90
CA ILE A 16 -7.55 -8.92 8.68
C ILE A 16 -6.11 -8.40 8.75
N ALA A 17 -5.70 -7.83 9.89
CA ALA A 17 -4.35 -7.30 10.09
C ALA A 17 -3.28 -8.40 10.01
N LYS A 18 -3.55 -9.55 10.65
CA LYS A 18 -2.67 -10.73 10.60
C LYS A 18 -2.52 -11.27 9.19
N ASP A 19 -3.62 -11.43 8.47
CA ASP A 19 -3.62 -11.97 7.11
C ASP A 19 -2.88 -11.04 6.12
N LEU A 20 -3.09 -9.73 6.25
CA LEU A 20 -2.45 -8.72 5.40
C LEU A 20 -1.06 -8.32 5.89
N ARG A 21 -0.61 -8.82 7.05
CA ARG A 21 0.65 -8.47 7.72
C ARG A 21 0.86 -6.97 7.90
N VAL A 22 -0.22 -6.26 8.23
CA VAL A 22 -0.22 -4.82 8.55
C VAL A 22 -0.59 -4.60 10.01
N SER A 23 -0.43 -3.37 10.49
CA SER A 23 -0.90 -3.01 11.83
C SER A 23 -2.43 -2.97 11.90
N GLU A 24 -3.01 -3.35 13.04
CA GLU A 24 -4.45 -3.18 13.29
C GLU A 24 -4.90 -1.72 13.14
N ARG A 25 -4.04 -0.76 13.51
CA ARG A 25 -4.29 0.68 13.33
C ARG A 25 -4.54 1.04 11.87
N SER A 26 -3.80 0.43 10.93
CA SER A 26 -4.01 0.64 9.49
C SER A 26 -5.38 0.12 9.06
N VAL A 27 -5.76 -1.06 9.55
CA VAL A 27 -7.05 -1.70 9.23
C VAL A 27 -8.22 -0.88 9.81
N GLU A 28 -8.10 -0.37 11.04
CA GLU A 28 -9.09 0.54 11.64
C GLU A 28 -9.26 1.82 10.83
N GLN A 29 -8.16 2.42 10.37
CA GLN A 29 -8.21 3.60 9.51
C GLN A 29 -8.93 3.30 8.18
N TRP A 30 -8.65 2.14 7.58
CA TRP A 30 -9.35 1.69 6.37
C TRP A 30 -10.83 1.44 6.63
N ARG A 31 -11.19 0.83 7.76
CA ARG A 31 -12.59 0.59 8.15
C ARG A 31 -13.35 1.90 8.31
N ARG A 32 -12.74 2.94 8.90
CA ARG A 32 -13.35 4.30 8.96
C ARG A 32 -13.60 4.85 7.56
N ASN A 33 -12.58 4.84 6.70
CA ASN A 33 -12.72 5.35 5.33
C ASN A 33 -13.78 4.55 4.53
N TRP A 34 -13.86 3.24 4.75
CA TRP A 34 -14.85 2.37 4.13
C TRP A 34 -16.27 2.63 4.63
N ARG A 35 -16.47 2.91 5.93
CA ARG A 35 -17.79 3.31 6.46
C ARG A 35 -18.28 4.62 5.85
N GLU A 36 -17.38 5.54 5.54
CA GLU A 36 -17.71 6.85 4.97
C GLU A 36 -17.88 6.83 3.44
N GLY A 37 -17.06 6.04 2.72
CA GLY A 37 -16.98 6.07 1.26
C GLY A 37 -17.15 4.72 0.57
N GLY A 38 -17.57 3.68 1.30
CA GLY A 38 -17.65 2.31 0.81
C GLY A 38 -16.33 1.82 0.22
N LEU A 39 -16.41 1.02 -0.85
CA LEU A 39 -15.22 0.57 -1.57
C LEU A 39 -14.41 1.73 -2.17
N ALA A 40 -15.02 2.87 -2.52
CA ALA A 40 -14.27 4.01 -3.03
C ALA A 40 -13.35 4.62 -1.97
N GLY A 41 -13.76 4.59 -0.70
CA GLY A 41 -12.95 5.05 0.44
C GLY A 41 -11.68 4.23 0.70
N LEU A 42 -11.61 3.01 0.15
CA LEU A 42 -10.44 2.12 0.23
C LEU A 42 -9.45 2.29 -0.92
N LYS A 43 -9.80 3.05 -1.96
CA LYS A 43 -8.87 3.32 -3.06
C LYS A 43 -7.64 4.06 -2.53
N SER A 44 -6.47 3.72 -3.07
CA SER A 44 -5.25 4.49 -2.79
C SER A 44 -5.48 5.96 -3.15
N ARG A 45 -5.10 6.86 -2.24
CA ARG A 45 -5.13 8.32 -2.49
C ARG A 45 -3.89 8.80 -3.24
N GLY A 46 -3.04 7.88 -3.69
CA GLY A 46 -1.73 8.18 -4.26
C GLY A 46 -0.59 8.07 -3.25
N PRO A 47 0.64 8.36 -3.67
CA PRO A 47 1.81 8.27 -2.82
C PRO A 47 1.76 9.31 -1.70
N ALA A 48 2.13 8.91 -0.48
CA ALA A 48 2.16 9.83 0.68
C ALA A 48 3.20 10.95 0.52
N LYS A 49 4.24 10.71 -0.28
CA LYS A 49 5.26 11.69 -0.67
C LYS A 49 5.60 11.47 -2.13
N LEU A 50 5.83 12.57 -2.84
CA LEU A 50 6.29 12.50 -4.22
C LEU A 50 7.69 11.86 -4.28
N PRO A 51 7.99 11.06 -5.32
CA PRO A 51 9.33 10.57 -5.57
C PRO A 51 10.34 11.73 -5.60
N LYS A 52 11.52 11.54 -5.02
CA LYS A 52 12.62 12.51 -5.11
C LYS A 52 13.34 12.47 -6.46
N LEU A 53 13.17 11.37 -7.18
CA LEU A 53 13.75 11.13 -8.50
C LEU A 53 12.72 11.56 -9.55
N SER A 54 13.19 12.30 -10.55
CA SER A 54 12.43 12.46 -11.80
C SER A 54 12.39 11.12 -12.55
N ASP A 55 11.46 10.99 -13.49
CA ASP A 55 11.31 9.79 -14.32
C ASP A 55 12.61 9.46 -15.07
N GLU A 56 13.33 10.47 -15.57
CA GLU A 56 14.64 10.31 -16.22
C GLU A 56 15.68 9.70 -15.27
N ARG A 57 15.73 10.15 -14.01
CA ARG A 57 16.64 9.59 -13.02
C ARG A 57 16.21 8.19 -12.56
N PHE A 58 14.92 7.88 -12.68
CA PHE A 58 14.39 6.55 -12.43
C PHE A 58 14.85 5.56 -13.50
N ALA A 59 14.81 5.94 -14.77
CA ALA A 59 15.32 5.12 -15.87
C ALA A 59 16.84 4.84 -15.71
N LEU A 60 17.62 5.85 -15.36
CA LEU A 60 19.05 5.67 -15.07
C LEU A 60 19.27 4.72 -13.88
N LEU A 61 18.45 4.83 -12.83
CA LEU A 61 18.54 3.93 -11.68
C LEU A 61 18.26 2.47 -12.08
N GLU A 62 17.30 2.21 -12.97
CA GLU A 62 17.02 0.86 -13.46
C GLU A 62 18.20 0.26 -14.25
N GLU A 63 18.88 1.07 -15.07
CA GLU A 63 20.08 0.65 -15.78
C GLU A 63 21.24 0.31 -14.83
N GLU A 64 21.47 1.13 -13.81
CA GLU A 64 22.52 0.87 -12.80
C GLU A 64 22.18 -0.37 -11.95
N LEU A 65 20.92 -0.53 -11.53
CA LEU A 65 20.48 -1.72 -10.79
C LEU A 65 20.67 -3.02 -11.61
N ALA A 66 20.52 -2.96 -12.93
CA ALA A 66 20.75 -4.10 -13.81
C ALA A 66 22.23 -4.56 -13.85
N LYS A 67 23.18 -3.67 -13.57
CA LYS A 67 24.62 -4.03 -13.47
C LYS A 67 24.93 -4.86 -12.22
N GLY A 68 24.01 -4.88 -11.26
CA GLY A 68 24.06 -5.71 -10.07
C GLY A 68 24.98 -5.16 -8.97
N PRO A 69 24.93 -5.79 -7.78
CA PRO A 69 25.63 -5.30 -6.59
C PRO A 69 27.16 -5.31 -6.72
N ALA A 70 27.75 -6.16 -7.57
CA ALA A 70 29.20 -6.16 -7.80
C ALA A 70 29.72 -4.84 -8.42
N ALA A 71 28.85 -4.07 -9.09
CA ALA A 71 29.20 -2.79 -9.69
C ALA A 71 29.06 -1.61 -8.70
N HIS A 72 28.36 -1.78 -7.58
CA HIS A 72 27.94 -0.69 -6.69
C HIS A 72 28.03 -1.01 -5.18
N GLY A 73 28.62 -2.16 -4.80
CA GLY A 73 28.70 -2.70 -3.44
C GLY A 73 30.08 -2.63 -2.83
#